data_AF-J9EHB4-F1
#
_entry.id   AF-J9EHB4-F1
#
_cell.length_a   1.000
_cell.length_b   1.000
_cell.length_c   1.000
_cell.angle_alpha   90.00
_cell.angle_beta   90.00
_cell.angle_gamma   90.00
#
_symmetry.space_group_name_H-M   'P 1'
#
loop_
_entity.id
_entity.type
_entity.pdbx_description
1 polymer ?
#
loop_
_entity_poly.entity_id
_entity_poly.type
_entity_poly.pdbx_seq_one_letter_code
_entity_poly.pdbx_strand_id
1 'polypeptide(L)'
;PQNDKQKAVVEAFKHAWKGYKKYAWGHDHLKPVTKSYNDWFGLGLTIVDSLSTAIIMGLNDEFKEGRKWVAESLSFEKNRFVSFFETTIRVLGGLLSAYHLSGDQMFVHRAQDLGSRLAAAYATSSSIPYSDISLTNREGRQPSWNTYCSLSEVTSVQLELRDLSRVTNNNTYEMLAFRTSEHIHNEGCREYDGLC
;
A
#
# COMPACT_ATOMS: atom_id res chain seq x y z
N PRO A 1 6.22 22.20 13.63
CA PRO A 1 4.95 22.43 14.36
C PRO A 1 4.82 23.91 14.75
N GLN A 2 3.62 24.51 14.57
CA GLN A 2 3.34 25.94 14.77
C GLN A 2 2.54 26.23 16.04
N ASN A 3 1.87 25.24 16.63
CA ASN A 3 1.09 25.38 17.87
C ASN A 3 1.24 24.16 18.79
N ASP A 4 0.75 24.26 20.02
CA ASP A 4 0.93 23.22 21.04
C ASP A 4 0.18 21.93 20.72
N LYS A 5 -0.96 22.00 20.01
CA LYS A 5 -1.68 20.81 19.55
C LYS A 5 -0.85 20.03 18.53
N GLN A 6 -0.22 20.72 17.57
CA GLN A 6 0.68 20.10 16.60
C GLN A 6 1.92 19.52 17.29
N LYS A 7 2.50 20.21 18.29
CA LYS A 7 3.62 19.67 19.07
C LYS A 7 3.23 18.37 19.77
N ALA A 8 2.05 18.31 20.41
CA ALA A 8 1.56 17.11 21.07
C ALA A 8 1.40 15.92 20.10
N VAL A 9 0.89 16.16 18.89
CA VAL A 9 0.76 15.13 17.85
C VAL A 9 2.14 14.62 17.39
N VAL A 10 3.10 15.52 17.19
CA VAL A 10 4.48 15.15 16.83
C VAL A 10 5.14 14.31 17.92
N GLU A 11 4.96 14.68 19.20
CA GLU A 11 5.51 13.89 20.31
C GLU A 11 4.84 12.52 20.45
N ALA A 12 3.53 12.41 20.17
CA ALA A 12 2.84 11.13 20.09
C ALA A 12 3.37 10.24 18.96
N PHE A 13 3.63 10.82 17.77
CA PHE A 13 4.26 10.10 16.67
C PHE A 13 5.65 9.58 17.06
N LYS A 14 6.51 10.45 17.63
CA LYS A 14 7.85 10.04 18.08
C LYS A 14 7.80 8.93 19.13
N HIS A 15 6.83 8.99 20.06
CA HIS A 15 6.61 7.92 21.03
C HIS A 15 6.29 6.59 20.33
N ALA A 16 5.34 6.60 19.38
CA ALA A 16 4.95 5.42 18.60
C ALA A 16 6.13 4.90 17.76
N TRP A 17 6.83 5.76 17.03
CA TRP A 17 8.00 5.42 16.22
C TRP A 17 9.11 4.81 17.06
N LYS A 18 9.42 5.38 18.23
CA LYS A 18 10.42 4.83 19.16
C LYS A 18 10.05 3.43 19.63
N GLY A 19 8.79 3.20 19.97
CA GLY A 19 8.29 1.87 20.34
C GLY A 19 8.42 0.88 19.19
N TYR A 20 7.98 1.27 18.00
CA TYR A 20 8.05 0.46 16.78
C TYR A 20 9.50 0.10 16.43
N LYS A 21 10.38 1.10 16.35
CA LYS A 21 11.81 0.91 16.06
C LYS A 21 12.50 0.00 17.07
N LYS A 22 12.12 0.07 18.34
CA LYS A 22 12.75 -0.75 19.39
C LYS A 22 12.32 -2.22 19.34
N TYR A 23 11.07 -2.50 18.99
CA TYR A 23 10.47 -3.82 19.21
C TYR A 23 9.93 -4.52 17.96
N ALA A 24 9.82 -3.82 16.84
CA ALA A 24 9.15 -4.29 15.63
C ALA A 24 9.79 -3.75 14.33
N TRP A 25 11.04 -3.29 14.36
CA TRP A 25 11.69 -2.69 13.18
C TRP A 25 11.74 -3.67 12.00
N GLY A 26 11.18 -3.26 10.85
CA GLY A 26 11.10 -4.08 9.65
C GLY A 26 9.93 -5.07 9.62
N HIS A 27 9.15 -5.16 10.70
CA HIS A 27 7.92 -5.93 10.78
C HIS A 27 6.70 -5.06 10.47
N ASP A 28 5.55 -5.67 10.17
CA ASP A 28 4.38 -4.93 9.73
C ASP A 28 3.76 -4.09 10.83
N HIS A 29 3.63 -4.68 12.02
CA HIS A 29 2.93 -4.07 13.16
C HIS A 29 3.66 -4.28 14.48
N LEU A 30 3.62 -3.27 15.34
CA LEU A 30 4.04 -3.36 16.74
C LEU A 30 2.91 -3.97 17.59
N LYS A 31 3.26 -4.89 18.49
CA LYS A 31 2.45 -5.28 19.65
C LYS A 31 2.99 -4.57 20.89
N PRO A 32 2.46 -3.38 21.26
CA PRO A 32 3.14 -2.48 22.20
C PRO A 32 3.14 -3.00 23.65
N VAL A 33 2.08 -3.70 24.07
CA VAL A 33 1.96 -4.25 25.43
C VAL A 33 2.94 -5.40 25.63
N THR A 34 3.03 -6.32 24.67
CA THR A 34 3.92 -7.48 24.75
C THR A 34 5.33 -7.21 24.21
N LYS A 35 5.60 -6.00 23.71
CA LYS A 35 6.89 -5.59 23.13
C LYS A 35 7.39 -6.55 22.04
N SER A 36 6.46 -6.95 21.17
CA SER A 36 6.69 -7.87 20.07
C SER A 36 6.09 -7.31 18.78
N TYR A 37 5.90 -8.14 17.75
CA TYR A 37 5.40 -7.72 16.45
C TYR A 37 4.41 -8.74 15.87
N ASN A 38 3.79 -8.38 14.76
CA ASN A 38 2.93 -9.27 13.99
C ASN A 38 3.03 -8.97 12.48
N ASP A 39 3.29 -9.99 11.67
CA ASP A 39 3.46 -9.86 10.23
C ASP A 39 2.30 -10.49 9.46
N TRP A 40 1.51 -9.64 8.80
CA TRP A 40 0.46 -10.05 7.88
C TRP A 40 1.04 -10.28 6.48
N PHE A 41 1.78 -9.30 5.97
CA PHE A 41 2.37 -9.28 4.63
C PHE A 41 3.89 -9.42 4.69
N GLY A 42 4.53 -8.98 5.77
CA GLY A 42 5.99 -8.96 5.92
C GLY A 42 6.64 -7.92 5.01
N LEU A 43 5.99 -6.78 4.82
CA LEU A 43 6.45 -5.69 3.96
C LEU A 43 6.87 -4.46 4.76
N GLY A 44 6.95 -4.57 6.10
CA GLY A 44 7.31 -3.46 6.97
C GLY A 44 6.26 -2.35 6.91
N LEU A 45 4.98 -2.72 6.94
CA LEU A 45 3.85 -1.82 6.71
C LEU A 45 3.96 -0.52 7.51
N THR A 46 4.23 -0.60 8.81
CA THR A 46 4.36 0.60 9.65
C THR A 46 5.47 1.54 9.16
N ILE A 47 6.59 1.03 8.61
CA ILE A 47 7.64 1.89 8.05
C ILE A 47 7.09 2.65 6.85
N VAL A 48 6.60 1.93 5.84
CA VAL A 48 6.17 2.53 4.57
C VAL A 48 5.03 3.52 4.77
N ASP A 49 4.02 3.12 5.55
CA ASP A 49 2.79 3.89 5.81
C ASP A 49 3.07 5.17 6.65
N SER A 50 4.16 5.19 7.40
CA SER A 50 4.54 6.34 8.24
C SER A 50 5.45 7.36 7.54
N LEU A 51 6.01 7.06 6.35
CA LEU A 51 7.02 7.92 5.72
C LEU A 51 6.47 9.31 5.36
N SER A 52 5.32 9.36 4.70
CA SER A 52 4.67 10.63 4.32
C SER A 52 4.33 11.46 5.55
N THR A 53 3.82 10.81 6.61
CA THR A 53 3.54 11.44 7.91
C THR A 53 4.80 12.05 8.52
N ALA A 54 5.91 11.31 8.54
CA ALA A 54 7.19 11.81 9.04
C ALA A 54 7.68 13.04 8.27
N ILE A 55 7.58 13.03 6.93
CA ILE A 55 7.95 14.18 6.09
C ILE A 55 7.08 15.39 6.43
N ILE A 56 5.76 15.23 6.46
CA ILE A 56 4.81 16.33 6.76
C ILE A 56 5.07 16.94 8.16
N MET A 57 5.43 16.09 9.13
CA MET A 57 5.76 16.55 10.48
C MET A 57 7.16 17.18 10.62
N GLY A 58 8.00 17.11 9.59
CA GLY A 58 9.38 17.60 9.61
C GLY A 58 10.34 16.67 10.38
N LEU A 59 10.01 15.39 10.50
CA LEU A 59 10.76 14.36 11.21
C LEU A 59 11.80 13.71 10.30
N ASN A 60 12.84 14.49 10.00
CA ASN A 60 13.85 14.13 9.00
C ASN A 60 14.67 12.88 9.37
N ASP A 61 14.95 12.65 10.66
CA ASP A 61 15.75 11.51 11.09
C ASP A 61 14.96 10.21 10.97
N GLU A 62 13.71 10.21 11.43
CA GLU A 62 12.78 9.10 11.28
C GLU A 62 12.52 8.78 9.80
N PHE A 63 12.35 9.80 8.95
CA PHE A 63 12.22 9.62 7.52
C PHE A 63 13.48 9.00 6.90
N LYS A 64 14.69 9.47 7.24
CA LYS A 64 15.95 8.92 6.71
C LYS A 64 16.12 7.45 7.09
N GLU A 65 15.77 7.08 8.32
CA GLU A 65 15.81 5.71 8.81
C GLU A 65 14.87 4.80 8.02
N GLY A 66 13.61 5.22 7.86
CA GLY A 66 12.62 4.46 7.10
C GLY A 66 12.97 4.37 5.61
N ARG A 67 13.41 5.47 4.99
CA ARG A 67 13.89 5.51 3.60
C ARG A 67 15.04 4.52 3.39
N LYS A 68 16.02 4.49 4.31
CA LYS A 68 17.15 3.55 4.24
C LYS A 68 16.65 2.10 4.25
N TRP A 69 15.72 1.78 5.15
CA TRP A 69 15.13 0.44 5.20
C TRP A 69 14.38 0.07 3.91
N VAL A 70 13.60 1.00 3.33
CA VAL A 70 12.94 0.77 2.03
C VAL A 70 13.96 0.52 0.92
N ALA A 71 15.07 1.27 0.92
CA ALA A 71 16.11 1.12 -0.09
C ALA A 71 16.87 -0.21 0.04
N GLU A 72 17.16 -0.67 1.25
CA GLU A 72 18.10 -1.77 1.50
C GLU A 72 17.42 -3.10 1.90
N SER A 73 16.21 -3.06 2.44
CA SER A 73 15.59 -4.20 3.13
C SER A 73 14.18 -4.55 2.65
N LEU A 74 13.44 -3.62 2.05
CA LEU A 74 12.13 -3.94 1.48
C LEU A 74 12.27 -4.95 0.33
N SER A 75 11.60 -6.09 0.48
CA SER A 75 11.61 -7.19 -0.49
C SER A 75 10.20 -7.69 -0.74
N PHE A 76 9.85 -7.83 -2.02
CA PHE A 76 8.59 -8.40 -2.49
C PHE A 76 8.71 -9.89 -2.84
N GLU A 77 9.83 -10.53 -2.49
CA GLU A 77 10.14 -11.93 -2.84
C GLU A 77 9.73 -12.94 -1.75
N LYS A 78 8.91 -12.53 -0.78
CA LYS A 78 8.41 -13.43 0.26
C LYS A 78 7.30 -14.31 -0.30
N ASN A 79 7.51 -15.63 -0.28
CA ASN A 79 6.54 -16.62 -0.77
C ASN A 79 5.30 -16.72 0.14
N ARG A 80 4.38 -15.76 -0.04
CA ARG A 80 3.08 -15.70 0.63
C ARG A 80 2.10 -14.91 -0.22
N PHE A 81 0.82 -15.15 0.04
CA PHE A 81 -0.25 -14.32 -0.48
C PHE A 81 -0.45 -13.10 0.42
N VAL A 82 -0.71 -11.96 -0.21
CA VAL A 82 -1.07 -10.69 0.44
C VAL A 82 -2.37 -10.17 -0.18
N SER A 83 -3.13 -9.38 0.57
CA SER A 83 -4.32 -8.72 0.02
C SER A 83 -3.89 -7.71 -1.04
N PHE A 84 -4.49 -7.81 -2.22
CA PHE A 84 -4.28 -6.87 -3.33
C PHE A 84 -4.68 -5.45 -2.93
N PHE A 85 -5.85 -5.29 -2.31
CA PHE A 85 -6.34 -3.99 -1.84
C PHE A 85 -5.43 -3.37 -0.78
N GLU A 86 -5.17 -4.08 0.32
CA GLU A 86 -4.39 -3.53 1.44
C GLU A 86 -2.94 -3.21 1.03
N THR A 87 -2.35 -4.03 0.16
CA THR A 87 -1.00 -3.77 -0.37
C THR A 87 -1.00 -2.53 -1.27
N THR A 88 -2.06 -2.32 -2.04
CA THR A 88 -2.20 -1.14 -2.91
C THR A 88 -2.32 0.13 -2.08
N ILE A 89 -3.30 0.22 -1.18
CA ILE A 89 -3.55 1.47 -0.46
C ILE A 89 -2.43 1.83 0.54
N ARG A 90 -1.80 0.83 1.19
CA ARG A 90 -0.76 1.10 2.21
C ARG A 90 0.64 1.19 1.61
N VAL A 91 1.04 0.18 0.84
CA VAL A 91 2.43 0.07 0.38
C VAL A 91 2.62 0.88 -0.90
N LEU A 92 1.81 0.66 -1.93
CA LEU A 92 1.93 1.44 -3.17
C LEU A 92 1.60 2.92 -2.91
N GLY A 93 0.49 3.21 -2.24
CA GLY A 93 0.11 4.56 -1.84
C GLY A 93 1.16 5.26 -0.96
N GLY A 94 1.73 4.55 0.02
CA GLY A 94 2.80 5.06 0.89
C GLY A 94 4.10 5.38 0.13
N LEU A 95 4.53 4.50 -0.78
CA LEU A 95 5.70 4.73 -1.63
C LEU A 95 5.50 5.93 -2.57
N LEU A 96 4.34 6.03 -3.23
CA LEU A 96 4.01 7.15 -4.12
C LEU A 96 3.92 8.47 -3.36
N SER A 97 3.30 8.47 -2.17
CA SER A 97 3.23 9.66 -1.32
C SER A 97 4.62 10.11 -0.86
N ALA A 98 5.48 9.16 -0.45
CA ALA A 98 6.86 9.47 -0.08
C ALA A 98 7.65 10.04 -1.27
N TYR A 99 7.43 9.52 -2.49
CA TYR A 99 8.00 10.08 -3.72
C TYR A 99 7.56 11.55 -3.91
N HIS A 100 6.26 11.82 -3.98
CA HIS A 100 5.76 13.17 -4.28
C HIS A 100 6.18 14.21 -3.24
N LEU A 101 6.34 13.81 -1.97
CA LEU A 101 6.77 14.71 -0.90
C LEU A 101 8.29 14.91 -0.81
N SER A 102 9.10 13.95 -1.26
CA SER A 102 10.56 13.99 -1.14
C SER A 102 11.31 14.24 -2.46
N GLY A 103 10.67 14.00 -3.60
CA GLY A 103 11.30 14.00 -4.92
C GLY A 103 12.23 12.81 -5.18
N ASP A 104 12.29 11.83 -4.29
CA ASP A 104 13.25 10.73 -4.36
C ASP A 104 12.81 9.59 -5.28
N GLN A 105 13.50 9.45 -6.41
CA GLN A 105 13.21 8.46 -7.45
C GLN A 105 13.34 7.00 -6.97
N MET A 106 14.04 6.74 -5.85
CA MET A 106 14.09 5.40 -5.26
C MET A 106 12.69 4.85 -4.97
N PHE A 107 11.77 5.70 -4.48
CA PHE A 107 10.40 5.30 -4.19
C PHE A 107 9.62 4.95 -5.45
N VAL A 108 9.84 5.65 -6.57
CA VAL A 108 9.23 5.32 -7.88
C VAL A 108 9.68 3.95 -8.34
N HIS A 109 10.99 3.65 -8.26
CA HIS A 109 11.51 2.33 -8.65
C HIS A 109 10.89 1.20 -7.81
N ARG A 110 10.74 1.42 -6.49
CA ARG A 110 10.08 0.45 -5.60
C ARG A 110 8.58 0.31 -5.89
N ALA A 111 7.90 1.43 -6.14
CA ALA A 111 6.48 1.45 -6.51
C ALA A 111 6.22 0.73 -7.85
N GLN A 112 7.11 0.91 -8.83
CA GLN A 112 7.03 0.25 -10.13
C GLN A 112 7.24 -1.27 -10.02
N ASP A 113 8.23 -1.72 -9.23
CA ASP A 113 8.44 -3.16 -8.98
C ASP A 113 7.18 -3.76 -8.34
N LEU A 114 6.66 -3.15 -7.28
CA LEU A 114 5.43 -3.59 -6.63
C LEU A 114 4.23 -3.61 -7.58
N GLY A 115 3.98 -2.53 -8.32
CA GLY A 115 2.88 -2.44 -9.26
C GLY A 115 2.94 -3.50 -10.35
N SER A 116 4.14 -3.82 -10.85
CA SER A 116 4.33 -4.89 -11.85
C SER A 116 3.93 -6.27 -11.32
N ARG A 117 4.04 -6.49 -10.01
CA ARG A 117 3.62 -7.73 -9.34
C ARG A 117 2.12 -7.72 -9.05
N LEU A 118 1.60 -6.60 -8.57
CA LEU A 118 0.17 -6.40 -8.31
C LEU A 118 -0.68 -6.54 -9.57
N ALA A 119 -0.15 -6.16 -10.74
CA ALA A 119 -0.84 -6.31 -12.03
C ALA A 119 -1.29 -7.76 -12.31
N ALA A 120 -0.60 -8.76 -11.76
CA ALA A 120 -0.98 -10.16 -11.91
C ALA A 120 -2.28 -10.53 -11.18
N ALA A 121 -2.78 -9.70 -10.26
CA ALA A 121 -4.12 -9.88 -9.69
C ALA A 121 -5.22 -9.76 -10.76
N TYR A 122 -4.95 -9.05 -11.86
CA TYR A 122 -5.86 -8.89 -13.00
C TYR A 122 -5.69 -9.98 -14.08
N ALA A 123 -4.97 -11.07 -13.82
CA ALA A 123 -4.78 -12.16 -14.77
C ALA A 123 -6.04 -13.03 -14.99
N THR A 124 -7.22 -12.53 -14.65
CA THR A 124 -8.50 -13.23 -14.80
C THR A 124 -9.09 -12.96 -16.18
N SER A 125 -10.05 -13.78 -16.61
CA SER A 125 -10.87 -13.46 -17.79
C SER A 125 -11.86 -12.32 -17.54
N SER A 126 -12.01 -11.89 -16.28
CA SER A 126 -12.89 -10.81 -15.83
C SER A 126 -12.13 -9.48 -15.73
N SER A 127 -12.88 -8.37 -15.71
CA SER A 127 -12.32 -7.04 -15.39
C SER A 127 -12.14 -6.82 -13.88
N ILE A 128 -12.48 -7.82 -13.06
CA ILE A 128 -12.34 -7.79 -11.60
C ILE A 128 -11.06 -8.53 -11.19
N PRO A 129 -10.17 -7.91 -10.39
CA PRO A 129 -8.96 -8.57 -9.91
C PRO A 129 -9.26 -9.60 -8.82
N TYR A 130 -8.33 -10.53 -8.61
CA TYR A 130 -8.32 -11.40 -7.44
C TYR A 130 -8.12 -10.61 -6.13
N SER A 131 -8.68 -11.09 -5.03
CA SER A 131 -8.53 -10.43 -3.71
C SER A 131 -7.12 -10.58 -3.13
N ASP A 132 -6.47 -11.71 -3.39
CA ASP A 132 -5.13 -12.03 -2.89
C ASP A 132 -4.14 -12.24 -4.05
N ILE A 133 -2.87 -11.91 -3.81
CA ILE A 133 -1.78 -12.03 -4.78
C ILE A 133 -0.51 -12.57 -4.13
N SER A 134 0.17 -13.51 -4.78
CA SER A 134 1.56 -13.84 -4.47
C SER A 134 2.49 -12.87 -5.22
N LEU A 135 3.21 -12.02 -4.49
CA LEU A 135 4.11 -11.03 -5.10
C LEU A 135 5.36 -11.68 -5.72
N THR A 136 5.80 -12.82 -5.16
CA THR A 136 6.91 -13.62 -5.69
C THR A 136 6.49 -14.34 -6.97
N ASN A 137 5.40 -15.12 -6.90
CA ASN A 137 5.00 -16.00 -8.00
C ASN A 137 4.18 -15.28 -9.06
N ARG A 138 3.72 -14.05 -8.77
CA ARG A 138 2.84 -13.25 -9.63
C ARG A 138 1.57 -14.00 -10.00
N GLU A 139 0.91 -14.54 -8.99
CA GLU A 139 -0.29 -15.36 -9.13
C GLU A 139 -1.38 -14.88 -8.18
N GLY A 140 -2.51 -14.43 -8.73
CA GLY A 140 -3.67 -14.02 -7.96
C GLY A 140 -4.58 -15.20 -7.64
N ARG A 141 -5.32 -15.12 -6.53
CA ARG A 141 -6.34 -16.10 -6.17
C ARG A 141 -7.50 -15.45 -5.42
N GLN A 142 -8.64 -16.13 -5.45
CA GLN A 142 -9.68 -15.91 -4.44
C GLN A 142 -9.43 -16.76 -3.20
N PRO A 143 -10.00 -16.39 -2.05
CA PRO A 143 -9.98 -17.23 -0.86
C PRO A 143 -10.72 -18.55 -1.14
N SER A 144 -10.28 -19.65 -0.54
CA SER A 144 -10.86 -20.98 -0.85
C SER A 144 -12.35 -21.12 -0.51
N TRP A 145 -12.88 -20.22 0.32
CA TRP A 145 -14.27 -20.21 0.77
C TRP A 145 -15.16 -19.24 -0.03
N ASN A 146 -14.63 -18.49 -0.99
CA ASN A 146 -15.39 -17.50 -1.75
C ASN A 146 -14.89 -17.35 -3.19
N THR A 147 -15.80 -17.14 -4.15
CA THR A 147 -15.46 -16.77 -5.53
C THR A 147 -15.67 -15.28 -5.81
N TYR A 148 -16.29 -14.55 -4.89
CA TYR A 148 -16.56 -13.12 -4.99
C TYR A 148 -15.43 -12.27 -4.39
N CYS A 149 -15.30 -11.04 -4.87
CA CYS A 149 -14.49 -9.99 -4.25
C CYS A 149 -15.38 -9.02 -3.44
N SER A 150 -14.78 -8.34 -2.47
CA SER A 150 -15.41 -7.17 -1.87
C SER A 150 -15.45 -6.02 -2.89
N LEU A 151 -16.61 -5.37 -3.04
CA LEU A 151 -16.76 -4.23 -3.95
C LEU A 151 -15.78 -3.10 -3.59
N SER A 152 -15.60 -2.82 -2.30
CA SER A 152 -14.68 -1.77 -1.83
C SER A 152 -13.23 -2.07 -2.18
N GLU A 153 -12.82 -3.34 -2.10
CA GLU A 153 -11.43 -3.75 -2.38
C GLU A 153 -11.05 -3.53 -3.85
N VAL A 154 -11.99 -3.72 -4.77
CA VAL A 154 -11.74 -3.58 -6.21
C VAL A 154 -12.02 -2.16 -6.73
N THR A 155 -12.74 -1.34 -5.97
CA THR A 155 -13.10 0.05 -6.31
C THR A 155 -12.37 1.13 -5.50
N SER A 156 -11.40 0.72 -4.67
CA SER A 156 -10.57 1.62 -3.84
C SER A 156 -9.08 1.44 -4.08
N VAL A 157 -8.68 1.22 -5.34
CA VAL A 157 -7.27 1.06 -5.77
C VAL A 157 -6.91 1.97 -6.95
N GLN A 158 -7.90 2.71 -7.45
CA GLN A 158 -7.86 3.43 -8.72
C GLN A 158 -6.88 4.59 -8.66
N LEU A 159 -6.76 5.28 -7.52
CA LEU A 159 -5.90 6.46 -7.41
C LEU A 159 -4.43 6.06 -7.48
N GLU A 160 -4.04 5.04 -6.74
CA GLU A 160 -2.68 4.53 -6.64
C GLU A 160 -2.21 3.95 -7.99
N LEU A 161 -3.06 3.16 -8.65
CA LEU A 161 -2.72 2.58 -9.96
C LEU A 161 -2.62 3.66 -11.05
N ARG A 162 -3.51 4.66 -11.02
CA ARG A 162 -3.47 5.79 -11.96
C ARG A 162 -2.25 6.68 -11.74
N ASP A 163 -1.92 6.98 -10.49
CA ASP A 163 -0.70 7.74 -10.18
C ASP A 163 0.56 6.96 -10.58
N LEU A 164 0.59 5.65 -10.32
CA LEU A 164 1.69 4.80 -10.76
C LEU A 164 1.90 4.86 -12.28
N SER A 165 0.83 4.83 -13.07
CA SER A 165 0.92 5.01 -14.53
C SER A 165 1.54 6.34 -14.92
N ARG A 166 1.17 7.44 -14.22
CA ARG A 166 1.69 8.78 -14.49
C ARG A 166 3.18 8.88 -14.16
N VAL A 167 3.60 8.43 -12.98
CA VAL A 167 5.00 8.55 -12.53
C VAL A 167 5.96 7.60 -13.27
N THR A 168 5.45 6.49 -13.82
CA THR A 168 6.25 5.53 -14.59
C THR A 168 6.12 5.67 -16.10
N ASN A 169 5.24 6.56 -16.58
CA ASN A 169 4.85 6.68 -17.99
C ASN A 169 4.43 5.32 -18.61
N ASN A 170 3.72 4.49 -17.84
CA ASN A 170 3.23 3.18 -18.26
C ASN A 170 1.72 3.07 -17.99
N ASN A 171 0.92 3.19 -19.05
CA ASN A 171 -0.55 3.22 -18.95
C ASN A 171 -1.20 1.89 -18.51
N THR A 172 -0.44 0.81 -18.38
CA THR A 172 -0.97 -0.51 -18.00
C THR A 172 -1.81 -0.44 -16.71
N TYR A 173 -1.31 0.22 -15.67
CA TYR A 173 -1.95 0.25 -14.35
C TYR A 173 -3.26 1.04 -14.35
N GLU A 174 -3.27 2.23 -14.98
CA GLU A 174 -4.48 3.04 -15.19
C GLU A 174 -5.53 2.28 -16.01
N MET A 175 -5.12 1.58 -17.08
CA MET A 175 -6.04 0.79 -17.89
C MET A 175 -6.69 -0.35 -17.09
N LEU A 176 -5.92 -1.06 -16.25
CA LEU A 176 -6.46 -2.12 -15.39
C LEU A 176 -7.52 -1.57 -14.43
N ALA A 177 -7.17 -0.50 -13.71
CA ALA A 177 -8.08 0.14 -12.76
C ALA A 177 -9.34 0.70 -13.44
N PHE A 178 -9.19 1.32 -14.61
CA PHE A 178 -10.29 1.92 -15.36
C PHE A 178 -11.28 0.86 -15.88
N ARG A 179 -10.79 -0.28 -16.36
CA ARG A 179 -11.66 -1.39 -16.80
C ARG A 179 -12.55 -1.90 -15.67
N THR A 180 -12.04 -2.01 -14.45
CA THR A 180 -12.86 -2.35 -13.28
C THR A 180 -13.94 -1.31 -13.04
N SER A 181 -13.59 -0.02 -13.05
CA SER A 181 -14.57 1.06 -12.86
C SER A 181 -15.64 1.08 -13.95
N GLU A 182 -15.26 0.89 -15.21
CA GLU A 182 -16.18 0.79 -16.34
C GLU A 182 -17.12 -0.42 -16.22
N HIS A 183 -16.59 -1.58 -15.81
CA HIS A 183 -17.40 -2.75 -15.57
C HIS A 183 -18.45 -2.51 -14.48
N ILE A 184 -18.06 -2.00 -13.31
CA ILE A 184 -19.00 -1.68 -12.22
C ILE A 184 -20.03 -0.63 -12.65
N HIS A 185 -19.62 0.39 -13.41
CA HIS A 185 -20.54 1.39 -13.96
C HIS A 185 -21.60 0.75 -14.87
N ASN A 186 -21.20 -0.19 -15.72
CA ASN A 186 -22.10 -0.86 -16.66
C ASN A 186 -23.08 -1.83 -15.97
N GLU A 187 -22.71 -2.43 -14.84
CA GLU A 187 -23.64 -3.20 -14.00
C GLU A 187 -24.76 -2.30 -13.42
N GLY A 188 -24.48 -1.01 -13.23
CA GLY A 188 -25.48 0.05 -13.05
C GLY A 188 -26.16 0.14 -11.69
N CYS A 189 -25.95 -0.83 -10.78
CA CYS A 189 -26.38 -0.81 -9.37
C CYS A 189 -27.82 -0.26 -9.15
N ARG A 190 -28.75 -0.71 -9.99
CA ARG A 190 -30.08 -0.10 -10.13
C ARG A 190 -31.08 -0.49 -9.04
N GLU A 191 -30.79 -1.54 -8.28
CA GLU A 191 -31.71 -2.06 -7.26
C GLU A 191 -31.96 -1.05 -6.14
N TYR A 192 -30.93 -0.25 -5.79
CA TYR A 192 -30.96 0.71 -4.69
C TYR A 192 -30.45 2.10 -5.13
N ASP A 193 -30.91 2.59 -6.28
CA ASP A 193 -30.64 3.94 -6.81
C ASP A 193 -29.16 4.33 -6.81
N GLY A 194 -28.30 3.40 -7.23
CA GLY A 194 -26.84 3.59 -7.29
C GLY A 194 -26.07 3.03 -6.11
N LEU A 195 -26.73 2.38 -5.14
CA LEU A 195 -26.06 1.61 -4.10
C LEU A 195 -25.83 0.16 -4.56
N CYS A 196 -24.57 -0.22 -4.51
CA CYS A 196 -24.03 -1.57 -4.53
C CYS A 196 -23.00 -1.65 -3.38
#